data_AF-A0A4U9VAP5-F1
#
_entry.id   AF-A0A4U9VAP5-F1
#
_cell.length_a   1.000
_cell.length_b   1.000
_cell.length_c   1.000
_cell.angle_alpha   90.00
_cell.angle_beta   90.00
_cell.angle_gamma   90.00
#
_symmetry.space_group_name_H-M   'P 1'
#
loop_
_entity.id
_entity.type
_entity.pdbx_description
1 polymer ?
#
loop_
_entity_poly.entity_id
_entity_poly.type
_entity_poly.pdbx_seq_one_letter_code
_entity_poly.pdbx_strand_id
1 'polypeptide(L)'
;MAQVINTNSLSLMAQNNLNKSQSSLGTAIERLSSGLRINSAKDDAAGQAISNRFTANIKGLTQASRNANDGISLAQTTEGALNEVNDNLQNIRRLTVQSQNGSNSSSDLQSIQDEITQRLNEINRISEQTDFNGVKVLSGDQKLTIQVGANDGETIDIDLKNINASTLAWINSVLLMVLMLVKLERLQLQ
;
A
#
# COMPACT_ATOMS: atom_id res chain seq x y z
N MET A 1 -70.77 -38.93 17.94
CA MET A 1 -69.31 -39.01 18.07
C MET A 1 -68.94 -40.48 18.13
N ALA A 2 -68.30 -41.02 17.08
CA ALA A 2 -67.89 -42.42 17.07
C ALA A 2 -66.75 -42.62 18.07
N GLN A 3 -66.98 -43.39 19.14
CA GLN A 3 -65.92 -43.84 20.04
C GLN A 3 -65.17 -45.00 19.38
N VAL A 4 -64.05 -44.67 18.76
CA VAL A 4 -63.09 -45.66 18.25
C VAL A 4 -62.06 -45.91 19.37
N ILE A 5 -62.09 -47.09 19.98
CA ILE A 5 -61.22 -47.43 21.14
C ILE A 5 -59.76 -47.60 20.71
N ASN A 6 -59.51 -48.07 19.48
CA ASN A 6 -58.15 -48.36 18.99
C ASN A 6 -57.38 -47.14 18.46
N THR A 7 -58.04 -45.99 18.24
CA THR A 7 -57.38 -44.77 17.75
C THR A 7 -57.95 -43.55 18.46
N ASN A 8 -57.23 -43.08 19.48
CA ASN A 8 -57.62 -41.89 20.24
C ASN A 8 -57.14 -40.62 19.53
N SER A 9 -58.03 -40.05 18.72
CA SER A 9 -57.75 -38.82 17.95
C SER A 9 -57.37 -37.62 18.82
N LEU A 10 -57.97 -37.47 20.01
CA LEU A 10 -57.65 -36.38 20.95
C LEU A 10 -56.22 -36.51 21.51
N SER A 11 -55.80 -37.73 21.84
CA SER A 11 -54.43 -38.02 22.28
C SER A 11 -53.41 -37.74 21.17
N LEU A 12 -53.70 -38.13 19.92
CA LEU A 12 -52.86 -37.84 18.76
C LEU A 12 -52.73 -36.32 18.50
N MET A 13 -53.81 -35.55 18.66
CA MET A 13 -53.76 -34.09 18.56
C MET A 13 -52.91 -33.46 19.66
N ALA A 14 -53.04 -33.93 20.91
CA ALA A 14 -52.21 -33.48 22.02
C ALA A 14 -50.71 -33.78 21.78
N GLN A 15 -50.39 -34.99 21.29
CA GLN A 15 -49.02 -35.37 20.95
C GLN A 15 -48.46 -34.51 19.80
N ASN A 16 -49.24 -34.23 18.76
CA ASN A 16 -48.83 -33.37 17.65
C ASN A 16 -48.55 -31.93 18.12
N ASN A 17 -49.35 -31.38 19.03
CA ASN A 17 -49.10 -30.06 19.61
C ASN A 17 -47.85 -30.05 20.51
N LEU A 18 -47.61 -31.11 21.29
CA LEU A 18 -46.38 -31.28 22.08
C LEU A 18 -45.15 -31.30 21.17
N ASN A 19 -45.18 -32.06 20.07
CA ASN A 19 -44.08 -32.12 19.11
C ASN A 19 -43.77 -30.75 18.47
N LYS A 20 -44.82 -29.94 18.20
CA LYS A 20 -44.64 -28.54 17.74
C LYS A 20 -43.95 -27.68 18.80
N SER A 21 -44.39 -27.74 20.06
CA SER A 21 -43.75 -27.00 21.17
C SER A 21 -42.30 -27.44 21.39
N GLN A 22 -42.01 -28.74 21.31
CA GLN A 22 -40.65 -29.27 21.42
C GLN A 22 -39.76 -28.76 20.29
N SER A 23 -40.29 -28.68 19.06
CA SER A 23 -39.56 -28.14 17.90
C SER A 23 -39.25 -26.65 18.06
N SER A 24 -40.24 -25.85 18.50
CA SER A 24 -40.05 -24.41 18.76
C SER A 24 -39.05 -24.15 19.89
N LEU A 25 -39.07 -24.96 20.95
CA LEU A 25 -38.09 -24.89 22.03
C LEU A 25 -36.68 -25.22 21.53
N GLY A 26 -36.53 -26.24 20.67
CA GLY A 26 -35.25 -26.58 20.04
C GLY A 26 -34.66 -25.39 19.27
N THR A 27 -35.45 -24.73 18.43
CA THR A 27 -35.02 -23.53 17.70
C THR A 27 -34.68 -22.36 18.64
N ALA A 28 -35.43 -22.18 19.74
CA ALA A 28 -35.11 -21.15 20.72
C ALA A 28 -33.77 -21.41 21.42
N ILE A 29 -33.47 -22.66 21.77
CA ILE A 29 -32.18 -23.06 22.37
C ILE A 29 -31.04 -22.86 21.36
N GLU A 30 -31.23 -23.21 20.09
CA GLU A 30 -30.24 -23.00 19.03
C GLU A 30 -29.89 -21.51 18.86
N ARG A 31 -30.91 -20.64 18.83
CA ARG A 31 -30.74 -19.18 18.76
C ARG A 31 -30.07 -18.62 20.02
N LEU A 32 -30.41 -19.15 21.20
CA LEU A 32 -29.78 -18.74 22.45
C LEU A 32 -28.30 -19.14 22.50
N SER A 33 -27.98 -20.37 22.07
CA SER A 33 -26.61 -20.89 22.09
C SER A 33 -25.70 -20.23 21.06
N SER A 34 -26.23 -19.87 19.90
CA SER A 34 -25.49 -19.16 18.84
C SER A 34 -25.44 -17.65 19.06
N GLY A 35 -26.43 -17.08 19.76
CA GLY A 35 -26.67 -15.65 19.82
C GLY A 35 -27.18 -15.05 18.51
N LEU A 36 -27.44 -15.86 17.48
CA LEU A 36 -27.88 -15.43 16.16
C LEU A 36 -29.37 -15.69 16.00
N ARG A 37 -30.08 -14.70 15.46
CA ARG A 37 -31.51 -14.86 15.12
C ARG A 37 -31.71 -15.75 13.90
N ILE A 38 -30.79 -15.71 12.95
CA ILE A 38 -30.80 -16.50 11.72
C ILE A 38 -29.61 -17.48 11.82
N ASN A 39 -29.89 -18.77 12.01
CA ASN A 39 -28.86 -19.81 12.08
C ASN A 39 -28.74 -20.58 10.78
N SER A 40 -29.83 -20.68 10.03
CA SER A 40 -29.88 -21.41 8.77
C SER A 40 -30.70 -20.69 7.71
N ALA A 41 -30.50 -21.05 6.45
CA ALA A 41 -31.32 -20.55 5.34
C ALA A 41 -32.80 -20.99 5.45
N LYS A 42 -33.13 -21.96 6.31
CA LYS A 42 -34.50 -22.35 6.63
C LYS A 42 -35.23 -21.28 7.46
N ASP A 43 -34.50 -20.55 8.30
CA ASP A 43 -35.09 -19.49 9.13
C ASP A 43 -35.46 -18.25 8.31
N ASP A 44 -34.53 -17.80 7.46
CA ASP A 44 -34.71 -16.67 6.55
C ASP A 44 -33.63 -16.71 5.44
N ALA A 45 -34.00 -17.23 4.26
CA ALA A 45 -33.07 -17.35 3.14
C ALA A 45 -32.56 -16.00 2.64
N ALA A 46 -33.42 -14.97 2.61
CA ALA A 46 -33.05 -13.63 2.16
C ALA A 46 -32.16 -12.93 3.18
N GLY A 47 -32.52 -13.01 4.47
CA GLY A 47 -31.71 -12.49 5.57
C GLY A 47 -30.34 -13.15 5.67
N GLN A 48 -30.26 -14.47 5.45
CA GLN A 48 -28.98 -15.19 5.40
C GLN A 48 -28.13 -14.77 4.20
N ALA A 49 -28.73 -14.62 3.01
CA ALA A 49 -28.01 -14.16 1.82
C ALA A 49 -27.43 -12.75 1.99
N ILE A 50 -28.21 -11.82 2.57
CA ILE A 50 -27.75 -10.47 2.88
C ILE A 50 -26.63 -10.49 3.93
N SER A 51 -26.78 -11.29 4.98
CA SER A 51 -25.76 -11.43 6.04
C SER A 51 -24.45 -12.00 5.50
N ASN A 52 -24.51 -12.99 4.61
CA ASN A 52 -23.34 -13.54 3.93
C ASN A 52 -22.65 -12.48 3.07
N ARG A 53 -23.40 -11.69 2.30
CA ARG A 53 -22.86 -10.58 1.50
C ARG A 53 -22.17 -9.54 2.37
N PHE A 54 -22.79 -9.12 3.47
CA PHE A 54 -22.15 -8.18 4.40
C PHE A 54 -20.92 -8.77 5.08
N THR A 55 -20.95 -10.06 5.45
CA THR A 55 -19.78 -10.75 6.00
C THR A 55 -18.62 -10.78 4.99
N ALA A 56 -18.91 -11.04 3.72
CA ALA A 56 -17.93 -10.98 2.65
C ALA A 56 -17.35 -9.56 2.51
N ASN A 57 -18.21 -8.53 2.49
CA ASN A 57 -17.78 -7.14 2.41
C ASN A 57 -16.92 -6.73 3.62
N ILE A 58 -17.29 -7.11 4.84
CA ILE A 58 -16.50 -6.82 6.05
C ILE A 58 -15.11 -7.46 5.96
N LYS A 59 -15.03 -8.72 5.51
CA LYS A 59 -13.75 -9.40 5.30
C LYS A 59 -12.93 -8.70 4.20
N GLY A 60 -13.56 -8.31 3.11
CA GLY A 60 -12.96 -7.54 2.02
C GLY A 60 -12.38 -6.21 2.52
N LEU A 61 -13.17 -5.41 3.25
CA LEU A 61 -12.74 -4.14 3.83
C LEU A 61 -11.62 -4.31 4.86
N THR A 62 -11.64 -5.39 5.65
CA THR A 62 -10.56 -5.68 6.61
C THR A 62 -9.25 -5.97 5.89
N GLN A 63 -9.30 -6.71 4.78
CA GLN A 63 -8.12 -6.93 3.95
C GLN A 63 -7.67 -5.63 3.26
N ALA A 64 -8.61 -4.87 2.71
CA ALA A 64 -8.34 -3.58 2.07
C ALA A 64 -7.67 -2.58 3.02
N SER A 65 -8.08 -2.55 4.30
CA SER A 65 -7.43 -1.73 5.33
C SER A 65 -5.97 -2.15 5.55
N ARG A 66 -5.67 -3.46 5.54
CA ARG A 66 -4.28 -3.95 5.60
C ARG A 66 -3.49 -3.52 4.37
N ASN A 67 -4.03 -3.71 3.17
CA ASN A 67 -3.40 -3.28 1.93
C ASN A 67 -3.13 -1.76 1.91
N ALA A 68 -4.04 -0.94 2.43
CA ALA A 68 -3.86 0.50 2.54
C ALA A 68 -2.70 0.85 3.48
N ASN A 69 -2.57 0.15 4.62
CA ASN A 69 -1.44 0.34 5.53
C ASN A 69 -0.10 -0.08 4.89
N ASP A 70 -0.09 -1.11 4.05
CA ASP A 70 1.10 -1.50 3.27
C ASP A 70 1.47 -0.39 2.27
N GLY A 71 0.47 0.19 1.59
CA GLY A 71 0.66 1.35 0.72
C GLY A 71 1.24 2.57 1.46
N ILE A 72 0.75 2.86 2.67
CA ILE A 72 1.29 3.93 3.53
C ILE A 72 2.74 3.64 3.90
N SER A 73 3.04 2.40 4.31
CA SER A 73 4.40 2.00 4.71
C SER A 73 5.38 2.10 3.55
N LEU A 74 4.94 1.71 2.34
CA LEU A 74 5.70 1.87 1.11
C LEU A 74 5.96 3.35 0.80
N ALA A 75 4.94 4.19 0.90
CA ALA A 75 5.08 5.63 0.66
C ALA A 75 6.06 6.27 1.66
N GLN A 76 5.96 5.94 2.95
CA GLN A 76 6.87 6.43 3.99
C GLN A 76 8.31 5.96 3.78
N THR A 77 8.51 4.71 3.37
CA THR A 77 9.85 4.18 3.05
C THR A 77 10.45 4.93 1.87
N THR A 78 9.63 5.19 0.85
CA THR A 78 10.03 5.97 -0.33
C THR A 78 10.36 7.41 0.05
N GLU A 79 9.53 8.05 0.87
CA GLU A 79 9.72 9.41 1.36
C GLU A 79 11.01 9.55 2.18
N GLY A 80 11.30 8.59 3.07
CA GLY A 80 12.56 8.56 3.82
C GLY A 80 13.79 8.51 2.89
N ALA A 81 13.74 7.67 1.86
CA ALA A 81 14.83 7.60 0.88
C ALA A 81 14.94 8.89 0.04
N LEU A 82 13.81 9.52 -0.30
CA LEU A 82 13.79 10.80 -1.01
C LEU A 82 14.39 11.95 -0.18
N ASN A 83 14.21 11.94 1.14
CA ASN A 83 14.81 12.93 2.02
C ASN A 83 16.35 12.84 1.99
N GLU A 84 16.91 11.63 2.03
CA GLU A 84 18.36 11.41 1.89
C GLU A 84 18.88 11.86 0.51
N VAL A 85 18.12 11.60 -0.56
CA VAL A 85 18.45 12.11 -1.90
C VAL A 85 18.43 13.65 -1.91
N ASN A 86 17.44 14.28 -1.28
CA ASN A 86 17.33 15.72 -1.18
C ASN A 86 18.53 16.35 -0.48
N ASP A 87 18.96 15.78 0.65
CA ASP A 87 20.11 16.25 1.42
C ASP A 87 21.42 16.14 0.62
N ASN A 88 21.60 15.05 -0.13
CA ASN A 88 22.74 14.92 -1.04
C ASN A 88 22.72 15.98 -2.15
N LEU A 89 21.54 16.28 -2.73
CA LEU A 89 21.40 17.32 -3.74
C LEU A 89 21.66 18.73 -3.19
N GLN A 90 21.21 19.04 -1.98
CA GLN A 90 21.53 20.30 -1.33
C GLN A 90 23.04 20.47 -1.11
N ASN A 91 23.72 19.40 -0.72
CA ASN A 91 25.19 19.40 -0.59
C ASN A 91 25.90 19.58 -1.94
N ILE A 92 25.45 18.89 -2.99
CA ILE A 92 25.98 19.09 -4.35
C ILE A 92 25.81 20.55 -4.79
N ARG A 93 24.66 21.16 -4.50
CA ARG A 93 24.41 22.57 -4.80
C ARG A 93 25.36 23.50 -4.04
N ARG A 94 25.59 23.26 -2.75
CA ARG A 94 26.57 24.01 -1.93
C ARG A 94 27.97 23.92 -2.53
N LEU A 95 28.41 22.72 -2.86
CA LEU A 95 29.72 22.45 -3.49
C LEU A 95 29.86 23.12 -4.86
N THR A 96 28.79 23.12 -5.65
CA THR A 96 28.76 23.78 -6.96
C THR A 96 28.95 25.30 -6.80
N VAL A 97 28.25 25.93 -5.87
CA VAL A 97 28.44 27.37 -5.59
C VAL A 97 29.86 27.64 -5.07
N GLN A 98 30.40 26.77 -4.23
CA GLN A 98 31.77 26.88 -3.75
C GLN A 98 32.79 26.80 -4.89
N SER A 99 32.60 25.90 -5.86
CA SER A 99 33.50 25.76 -7.01
C SER A 99 33.52 26.99 -7.93
N GLN A 100 32.48 27.82 -7.92
CA GLN A 100 32.41 29.04 -8.74
C GLN A 100 33.23 30.19 -8.16
N ASN A 101 33.79 30.05 -6.96
CA ASN A 101 34.67 31.08 -6.40
C ASN A 101 36.03 31.08 -7.11
N GLY A 102 36.39 32.21 -7.72
CA GLY A 102 37.62 32.36 -8.52
C GLY A 102 38.93 32.29 -7.74
N SER A 103 38.88 32.25 -6.40
CA SER A 103 40.07 32.07 -5.55
C SER A 103 40.51 30.61 -5.38
N ASN A 104 39.72 29.64 -5.84
CA ASN A 104 40.01 28.21 -5.68
C ASN A 104 41.14 27.77 -6.63
N SER A 105 42.07 26.96 -6.13
CA SER A 105 43.08 26.33 -6.98
C SER A 105 42.48 25.16 -7.78
N SER A 106 43.17 24.72 -8.83
CA SER A 106 42.73 23.55 -9.61
C SER A 106 42.65 22.25 -8.77
N SER A 107 43.49 22.11 -7.74
CA SER A 107 43.42 20.98 -6.81
C SER A 107 42.19 21.05 -5.90
N ASP A 108 41.75 22.25 -5.51
CA ASP A 108 40.53 22.43 -4.71
C ASP A 108 39.29 22.09 -5.55
N LEU A 109 39.27 22.56 -6.81
CA LEU A 109 38.19 22.21 -7.75
C LEU A 109 38.10 20.70 -8.01
N GLN A 110 39.24 20.01 -8.11
CA GLN A 110 39.26 18.56 -8.24
C GLN A 110 38.68 17.87 -7.00
N SER A 111 39.07 18.31 -5.80
CA SER A 111 38.56 17.74 -4.54
C SER A 111 37.04 17.95 -4.39
N ILE A 112 36.54 19.13 -4.78
CA ILE A 112 35.10 19.42 -4.81
C ILE A 112 34.39 18.49 -5.81
N GLN A 113 34.97 18.27 -6.99
CA GLN A 113 34.41 17.38 -8.00
C GLN A 113 34.35 15.92 -7.52
N ASP A 114 35.38 15.46 -6.81
CA ASP A 114 35.41 14.12 -6.23
C ASP A 114 34.29 13.94 -5.19
N GLU A 115 34.06 14.95 -4.33
CA GLU A 115 32.95 14.94 -3.37
C GLU A 115 31.58 14.92 -4.07
N ILE A 116 31.38 15.76 -5.09
CA ILE A 116 30.14 15.74 -5.89
C ILE A 116 29.91 14.36 -6.50
N THR A 117 30.96 13.73 -7.02
CA THR A 117 30.88 12.40 -7.64
C THR A 117 30.48 11.34 -6.62
N GLN A 118 31.04 11.39 -5.40
CA GLN A 118 30.65 10.49 -4.31
C GLN A 118 29.17 10.66 -3.93
N ARG A 119 28.68 11.90 -3.84
CA ARG A 119 27.27 12.18 -3.53
C ARG A 119 26.33 11.69 -4.64
N LEU A 120 26.71 11.82 -5.91
CA LEU A 120 25.95 11.26 -7.03
C LEU A 120 25.91 9.72 -7.00
N ASN A 121 27.04 9.08 -6.67
CA ASN A 121 27.08 7.63 -6.49
C ASN A 121 26.19 7.17 -5.33
N GLU A 122 26.15 7.93 -4.24
CA GLU A 122 25.27 7.66 -3.11
C GLU A 122 23.80 7.76 -3.48
N ILE A 123 23.41 8.78 -4.26
CA ILE A 123 22.04 8.89 -4.80
C ILE A 123 21.68 7.65 -5.65
N ASN A 124 22.59 7.20 -6.53
CA ASN A 124 22.37 5.98 -7.31
C ASN A 124 22.22 4.75 -6.41
N ARG A 125 23.05 4.64 -5.37
CA ARG A 125 22.98 3.54 -4.40
C ARG A 125 21.62 3.52 -3.68
N ILE A 126 21.15 4.67 -3.19
CA ILE A 126 19.83 4.78 -2.54
C ILE A 126 18.72 4.36 -3.52
N SER A 127 18.80 4.82 -4.76
CA SER A 127 17.85 4.47 -5.82
C SER A 127 17.74 2.96 -6.06
N GLU A 128 18.89 2.28 -6.17
CA GLU A 128 18.98 0.85 -6.50
C GLU A 128 18.73 -0.05 -5.28
N GLN A 129 19.09 0.41 -4.09
CA GLN A 129 19.05 -0.41 -2.88
C GLN A 129 17.75 -0.27 -2.10
N THR A 130 17.08 0.88 -2.11
CA THR A 130 15.82 1.06 -1.36
C THR A 130 14.73 0.13 -1.89
N ASP A 131 14.21 -0.69 -0.99
CA ASP A 131 13.27 -1.75 -1.27
C ASP A 131 12.18 -1.78 -0.21
N PHE A 132 10.95 -2.06 -0.62
CA PHE A 132 9.86 -2.41 0.28
C PHE A 132 9.23 -3.71 -0.20
N ASN A 133 9.39 -4.78 0.59
CA ASN A 133 8.83 -6.10 0.31
C ASN A 133 9.15 -6.65 -1.10
N GLY A 134 10.40 -6.45 -1.56
CA GLY A 134 10.87 -6.86 -2.87
C GLY A 134 10.57 -5.88 -4.02
N VAL A 135 9.89 -4.77 -3.73
CA VAL A 135 9.62 -3.70 -4.69
C VAL A 135 10.68 -2.61 -4.56
N LYS A 136 11.46 -2.41 -5.63
CA LYS A 136 12.43 -1.32 -5.73
C LYS A 136 11.74 0.00 -5.99
N VAL A 137 11.62 0.83 -4.96
CA VAL A 137 10.71 1.98 -4.96
C VAL A 137 11.21 3.19 -5.76
N LEU A 138 12.51 3.28 -6.05
CA LEU A 138 13.14 4.44 -6.71
C LEU A 138 13.92 4.10 -7.98
N SER A 139 14.12 2.81 -8.30
CA SER A 139 14.99 2.38 -9.40
C SER A 139 14.32 2.46 -10.79
N GLY A 140 13.01 2.69 -10.84
CA GLY A 140 12.22 2.59 -12.07
C GLY A 140 10.89 3.31 -11.97
N ASP A 141 10.37 3.74 -13.13
CA ASP A 141 9.00 4.22 -13.23
C ASP A 141 8.05 3.03 -13.14
N GLN A 142 7.26 2.97 -12.08
CA GLN A 142 6.27 1.92 -11.89
C GLN A 142 5.02 2.48 -11.24
N LYS A 143 3.89 1.85 -11.55
CA LYS A 143 2.60 2.19 -10.97
C LYS A 143 2.14 1.03 -10.10
N LEU A 144 1.97 1.27 -8.81
CA LEU A 144 1.42 0.28 -7.89
C LEU A 144 -0.03 0.60 -7.61
N THR A 145 -0.90 -0.35 -7.94
CA THR A 145 -2.33 -0.25 -7.68
C THR A 145 -2.66 -0.97 -6.38
N ILE A 146 -3.14 -0.22 -5.38
CA ILE A 146 -3.52 -0.74 -4.07
C ILE A 146 -5.04 -0.86 -4.00
N GLN A 147 -5.54 -2.09 -3.82
CA GLN A 147 -6.97 -2.33 -3.60
C GLN A 147 -7.36 -1.92 -2.18
N VAL A 148 -8.21 -0.88 -2.07
CA VAL A 148 -8.63 -0.27 -0.81
C VAL A 148 -10.13 -0.41 -0.52
N GLY A 149 -10.86 -1.12 -1.37
CA GLY A 149 -12.27 -1.43 -1.16
C GLY A 149 -12.61 -2.91 -1.28
N ALA A 150 -13.89 -3.22 -1.06
CA ALA A 150 -14.41 -4.59 -1.12
C ALA A 150 -14.87 -5.01 -2.52
N ASN A 151 -15.05 -4.05 -3.44
CA ASN A 151 -15.44 -4.31 -4.82
C ASN A 151 -14.27 -4.08 -5.77
N ASP A 152 -14.31 -4.75 -6.92
CA ASP A 152 -13.30 -4.60 -7.96
C ASP A 152 -13.25 -3.14 -8.46
N GLY A 153 -12.04 -2.62 -8.65
CA GLY A 153 -11.79 -1.25 -9.13
C GLY A 153 -11.78 -0.17 -8.05
N GLU A 154 -12.06 -0.50 -6.78
CA GLU A 154 -11.87 0.40 -5.64
C GLU A 154 -10.38 0.47 -5.25
N THR A 155 -9.57 1.12 -6.10
CA THR A 155 -8.11 1.14 -5.99
C THR A 155 -7.54 2.56 -5.85
N ILE A 156 -6.41 2.67 -5.17
CA ILE A 156 -5.55 3.87 -5.15
C ILE A 156 -4.25 3.52 -5.84
N ASP A 157 -3.88 4.35 -6.81
CA ASP A 157 -2.62 4.19 -7.54
C ASP A 157 -1.51 5.03 -6.89
N ILE A 158 -0.35 4.42 -6.73
CA ILE A 158 0.89 5.06 -6.29
C ILE A 158 1.84 5.06 -7.48
N ASP A 159 2.21 6.25 -7.94
CA ASP A 159 3.19 6.42 -9.00
C ASP A 159 4.58 6.55 -8.40
N LEU A 160 5.43 5.56 -8.65
CA LEU A 160 6.84 5.58 -8.29
C LEU A 160 7.66 5.98 -9.51
N LYS A 161 8.68 6.80 -9.28
CA LYS A 161 9.51 7.40 -10.33
C LYS A 161 10.96 7.00 -10.16
N ASN A 162 11.62 6.81 -11.30
CA ASN A 162 13.05 6.56 -11.34
C ASN A 162 13.83 7.82 -10.94
N ILE A 163 14.55 7.73 -9.83
CA ILE A 163 15.38 8.81 -9.34
C ILE A 163 16.81 8.30 -9.27
N ASN A 164 17.61 8.66 -10.26
CA ASN A 164 19.03 8.37 -10.30
C ASN A 164 19.78 9.62 -10.77
N ALA A 165 21.11 9.59 -10.71
CA ALA A 165 21.95 10.71 -11.10
C ALA A 165 21.67 11.17 -12.55
N SER A 166 21.28 10.26 -13.45
CA SER A 166 20.99 10.58 -14.87
C SER A 166 19.60 11.20 -15.09
N THR A 167 18.58 10.78 -14.35
CA THR A 167 17.23 11.39 -14.42
C THR A 167 17.23 12.75 -13.74
N LEU A 168 18.02 12.90 -12.66
CA LEU A 168 18.27 14.18 -11.99
C LEU A 168 19.21 15.12 -12.78
N ALA A 169 20.02 14.59 -13.69
CA ALA A 169 20.97 15.39 -14.48
C ALA A 169 20.31 16.40 -15.44
N TRP A 170 19.01 16.32 -15.69
CA TRP A 170 18.27 17.38 -16.39
C TRP A 170 18.21 18.69 -15.58
N ILE A 171 18.38 18.63 -14.26
CA ILE A 171 18.51 19.80 -13.38
C ILE A 171 19.93 20.42 -13.48
N ASN A 172 20.91 19.68 -14.03
CA ASN A 172 22.32 20.05 -14.14
C ASN A 172 22.71 20.84 -15.40
N SER A 173 21.76 21.49 -16.10
CA SER A 173 22.11 22.50 -17.12
C SER A 173 23.09 23.57 -16.60
N VAL A 174 23.11 23.80 -15.27
CA VAL A 174 24.06 24.69 -14.59
C VAL A 174 25.44 24.02 -14.35
N LEU A 175 25.48 22.72 -14.05
CA LEU A 175 26.73 21.97 -13.84
C LEU A 175 27.49 21.76 -15.16
N LEU A 176 26.76 21.53 -16.26
CA LEU A 176 27.34 21.46 -17.61
C LEU A 176 27.99 22.79 -18.02
N MET A 177 27.45 23.92 -17.54
CA MET A 177 27.99 25.26 -17.79
C MET A 177 29.32 25.49 -17.05
N VAL A 178 29.45 25.01 -15.80
CA VAL A 178 30.72 25.04 -15.05
C VAL A 178 31.78 24.14 -15.72
N LEU A 179 31.39 22.95 -16.17
CA LEU A 179 32.26 22.03 -16.91
C LEU A 179 32.69 22.58 -18.28
N MET A 180 31.81 23.32 -18.96
CA MET A 180 32.14 24.03 -20.21
C MET A 180 33.10 25.20 -19.97
N LEU A 181 32.93 25.97 -18.90
CA LEU A 181 33.82 27.10 -18.58
C LEU A 181 35.26 26.63 -18.32
N VAL A 182 35.45 25.56 -17.53
CA VAL A 182 36.79 25.00 -17.27
C VAL A 182 37.41 24.37 -18.53
N LYS A 183 36.61 23.77 -19.43
CA LYS A 183 37.10 23.27 -20.72
C LYS A 183 37.45 24.39 -21.70
N LEU A 184 36.72 25.51 -21.69
CA LEU A 184 36.99 26.65 -22.57
C LEU A 184 38.31 27.36 -22.21
N GLU A 185 38.62 27.55 -20.93
CA GLU A 185 39.89 28.15 -20.51
C GLU A 185 41.11 27.31 -20.91
N ARG A 186 41.00 25.97 -20.88
CA ARG A 186 42.08 25.08 -21.36
C ARG A 186 42.25 25.07 -22.88
N LEU A 187 41.23 25.45 -23.64
CA LEU A 187 41.26 25.54 -25.11
C LEU A 187 41.75 26.90 -25.64
N GLN A 188 41.76 27.94 -24.81
CA GLN A 188 42.28 29.28 -25.15
C GLN A 188 43.78 29.44 -24.81
N LEU A 189 44.39 28.43 -24.16
CA LEU A 189 45.81 28.41 -23.76
C LEU A 189 46.67 27.44 -24.62
N GLN A 190 46.16 26.96 -25.74
CA GLN A 190 46.91 26.26 -26.81
C GLN A 190 46.83 27.07 -28.10
#